data_AF-A0A815DMF4-F1
#
_entry.id   AF-A0A815DMF4-F1
#
_cell.length_a   1.000
_cell.length_b   1.000
_cell.length_c   1.000
_cell.angle_alpha   90.00
_cell.angle_beta   90.00
_cell.angle_gamma   90.00
#
_symmetry.space_group_name_H-M   'P 1'
#
loop_
_entity.id
_entity.type
_entity.pdbx_description
1 polymer ?
#
loop_
_entity_poly.entity_id
_entity_poly.type
_entity_poly.pdbx_seq_one_letter_code
_entity_poly.pdbx_strand_id
1 'polypeptide(L)'
;MPYIKLSSSNQNLELYYELHGSGEIKILLIMGYLADAAAWYRQTGFFAEKPSYQCASFDNRGFSRSSSPLTLHYSTTQMAKDTIALIDHLQWHQCHVVGISMGGMIALELALLAPARILSLTLLATHAGGLAGRAPFAGIRHMIRSILLSDEDSLIENAMAMLYGTRALGDPEKRKELYDYHVERVRKRIKPTLIGFIGQTTAVYRHYVSYADLLKIRYSPFECLIMVGTEDLLVREANSYMLRRILGCRLVKLDNAGHGLQGECATEINQELFKLFESIRRKETSKKSKRSVPEEYVTEIKALEQCCQHRSHCLVYDVVGFLQGLLFGMILYFLFPLVRSTTLQLTLQSVILFGCVNGIRRAVKCVYHAFHARRYVLEHRLQLDRVAYHGGIGVALPEEPKNGIPDGCGFEFPIIPLILIANLISLVYWTRSYEQTSS
;
A
#
# COMPACT_ATOMS: atom_id res chain seq x y z
N MET A 1 0.78 -31.01 9.32
CA MET A 1 -0.02 -30.10 10.17
C MET A 1 -0.14 -28.77 9.46
N PRO A 2 -1.24 -28.00 9.58
CA PRO A 2 -1.49 -26.78 8.80
C PRO A 2 -0.64 -25.58 9.28
N TYR A 3 0.60 -25.85 9.68
CA TYR A 3 1.54 -24.87 10.20
C TYR A 3 2.91 -25.13 9.60
N ILE A 4 3.56 -24.05 9.18
CA ILE A 4 4.99 -24.04 8.85
C ILE A 4 5.73 -23.34 9.99
N LYS A 5 6.80 -23.97 10.48
CA LYS A 5 7.76 -23.38 11.41
C LYS A 5 8.90 -22.76 10.61
N LEU A 6 9.02 -21.44 10.71
CA LEU A 6 10.13 -20.68 10.15
C LEU A 6 11.12 -20.37 11.27
N SER A 7 12.32 -20.96 11.19
CA SER A 7 13.42 -20.69 12.09
C SER A 7 14.43 -19.75 11.41
N SER A 8 14.60 -18.54 11.95
CA SER A 8 15.74 -17.69 11.60
C SER A 8 16.50 -17.33 12.88
N SER A 9 17.76 -17.77 12.99
CA SER A 9 18.83 -17.34 13.90
C SER A 9 18.43 -16.72 15.25
N ASN A 10 17.44 -17.30 15.96
CA ASN A 10 16.95 -17.05 17.34
C ASN A 10 15.43 -16.89 17.49
N GLN A 11 14.60 -17.08 16.45
CA GLN A 11 13.15 -16.87 16.58
C GLN A 11 12.34 -17.92 15.81
N ASN A 12 11.27 -18.42 16.45
CA ASN A 12 10.30 -19.35 15.86
C ASN A 12 9.05 -18.57 15.45
N LEU A 13 8.80 -18.49 14.14
CA LEU A 13 7.53 -18.03 13.58
C LEU A 13 6.74 -19.24 13.10
N GLU A 14 5.50 -19.39 13.56
CA GLU A 14 4.55 -20.36 13.01
C GLU A 14 3.53 -19.64 12.14
N LEU A 15 3.43 -20.03 10.88
CA LEU A 15 2.37 -19.54 9.99
C LEU A 15 1.35 -20.63 9.77
N TYR A 16 0.09 -20.30 10.01
CA TYR A 16 -1.03 -21.14 9.68
C TYR A 16 -1.37 -21.03 8.19
N TYR A 17 -1.61 -22.16 7.53
CA TYR A 17 -2.04 -22.21 6.14
C TYR A 17 -3.09 -23.29 5.88
N GLU A 18 -3.86 -23.11 4.82
CA GLU A 18 -4.87 -24.05 4.33
C GLU A 18 -4.59 -24.37 2.87
N LEU A 19 -4.68 -25.65 2.51
CA LEU A 19 -4.64 -26.12 1.12
C LEU A 19 -6.03 -26.56 0.69
N HIS A 20 -6.42 -26.15 -0.50
CA HIS A 20 -7.71 -26.47 -1.11
C HIS A 20 -7.49 -26.99 -2.53
N GLY A 21 -8.00 -28.18 -2.84
CA GLY A 21 -7.69 -28.88 -4.10
C GLY A 21 -6.30 -29.55 -4.12
N SER A 22 -5.98 -30.22 -5.22
CA SER A 22 -4.77 -31.05 -5.36
C SER A 22 -4.10 -30.96 -6.74
N GLY A 23 -4.59 -30.08 -7.61
CA GLY A 23 -4.10 -29.97 -8.98
C GLY A 23 -2.72 -29.32 -9.12
N GLU A 24 -2.15 -29.41 -10.31
CA GLU A 24 -0.80 -28.92 -10.63
C GLU A 24 -0.69 -27.39 -10.68
N ILE A 25 -1.80 -26.69 -11.02
CA ILE A 25 -1.82 -25.24 -11.10
C ILE A 25 -1.95 -24.66 -9.69
N LYS A 26 -0.87 -24.01 -9.23
CA LYS A 26 -0.76 -23.50 -7.87
C LYS A 26 -1.22 -22.06 -7.77
N ILE A 27 -2.11 -21.75 -6.84
CA ILE A 27 -2.61 -20.40 -6.57
C ILE A 27 -2.30 -20.05 -5.11
N LEU A 28 -1.60 -18.94 -4.89
CA LEU A 28 -1.29 -18.41 -3.58
C LEU A 28 -2.13 -17.16 -3.31
N LEU A 29 -2.91 -17.19 -2.24
CA LEU A 29 -3.87 -16.17 -1.86
C LEU A 29 -3.39 -15.45 -0.60
N ILE A 30 -3.02 -14.18 -0.72
CA ILE A 30 -2.44 -13.35 0.35
C ILE A 30 -3.49 -12.37 0.86
N MET A 31 -3.89 -12.53 2.12
CA MET A 31 -4.95 -11.72 2.74
C MET A 31 -4.48 -10.32 3.15
N GLY A 32 -5.44 -9.40 3.30
CA GLY A 32 -5.23 -8.04 3.75
C GLY A 32 -4.98 -7.86 5.25
N TYR A 33 -4.91 -6.60 5.67
CA TYR A 33 -4.69 -6.17 7.04
C TYR A 33 -5.77 -6.70 7.98
N LEU A 34 -5.36 -7.33 9.09
CA LEU A 34 -6.24 -7.90 10.12
C LEU A 34 -7.39 -8.77 9.56
N ALA A 35 -7.08 -9.54 8.53
CA ALA A 35 -7.96 -10.56 7.97
C ALA A 35 -7.20 -11.88 7.81
N ASP A 36 -7.93 -13.01 7.93
CA ASP A 36 -7.35 -14.35 7.93
C ASP A 36 -7.63 -15.09 6.63
N ALA A 37 -6.98 -16.24 6.46
CA ALA A 37 -7.07 -17.08 5.27
C ALA A 37 -8.51 -17.43 4.87
N ALA A 38 -9.42 -17.58 5.85
CA ALA A 38 -10.78 -18.04 5.60
C ALA A 38 -11.63 -17.00 4.85
N ALA A 39 -11.21 -15.72 4.79
CA ALA A 39 -11.88 -14.72 3.95
C ALA A 39 -11.71 -14.98 2.43
N TRP A 40 -10.88 -15.93 2.03
CA TRP A 40 -10.76 -16.39 0.64
C TRP A 40 -11.71 -17.54 0.25
N TYR A 41 -12.63 -17.96 1.13
CA TYR A 41 -13.43 -19.19 0.93
C TYR A 41 -14.17 -19.26 -0.42
N ARG A 42 -14.59 -18.12 -0.99
CA ARG A 42 -15.26 -18.08 -2.30
C ARG A 42 -14.33 -18.35 -3.46
N GLN A 43 -13.06 -17.95 -3.35
CA GLN A 43 -12.01 -18.22 -4.32
C GLN A 43 -11.51 -19.65 -4.15
N THR A 44 -11.20 -20.07 -2.92
CA THR A 44 -10.71 -21.44 -2.67
C THR A 44 -11.76 -22.47 -3.03
N GLY A 45 -13.05 -22.26 -2.69
CA GLY A 45 -14.14 -23.16 -3.09
C GLY A 45 -14.26 -23.30 -4.61
N PHE A 46 -14.29 -22.17 -5.33
CA PHE A 46 -14.41 -22.18 -6.80
C PHE A 46 -13.26 -22.90 -7.52
N PHE A 47 -12.02 -22.71 -7.05
CA PHE A 47 -10.86 -23.34 -7.67
C PHE A 47 -10.65 -24.78 -7.18
N ALA A 48 -10.99 -25.12 -5.94
CA ALA A 48 -10.86 -26.48 -5.41
C ALA A 48 -11.79 -27.49 -6.09
N GLU A 49 -12.95 -27.03 -6.59
CA GLU A 49 -13.85 -27.84 -7.43
C GLU A 49 -13.24 -28.20 -8.79
N LYS A 50 -12.16 -27.52 -9.21
CA LYS A 50 -11.51 -27.75 -10.50
C LYS A 50 -10.29 -28.67 -10.31
N PRO A 51 -10.27 -29.87 -10.91
CA PRO A 51 -9.22 -30.86 -10.69
C PRO A 51 -7.79 -30.38 -11.00
N SER A 52 -7.64 -29.39 -11.90
CA SER A 52 -6.33 -28.85 -12.28
C SER A 52 -5.73 -27.88 -11.28
N TYR A 53 -6.47 -27.44 -10.25
CA TYR A 53 -6.06 -26.35 -9.37
C TYR A 53 -5.80 -26.80 -7.93
N GLN A 54 -4.85 -26.11 -7.29
CA GLN A 54 -4.62 -26.17 -5.86
C GLN A 54 -4.38 -24.75 -5.34
N CYS A 55 -5.15 -24.34 -4.33
CA CYS A 55 -5.02 -23.06 -3.66
C CYS A 55 -4.33 -23.22 -2.30
N ALA A 56 -3.45 -22.28 -1.97
CA ALA A 56 -2.94 -22.05 -0.64
C ALA A 56 -3.40 -20.67 -0.17
N SER A 57 -3.97 -20.61 1.03
CA SER A 57 -4.27 -19.37 1.74
C SER A 57 -3.68 -19.48 3.14
N PHE A 58 -3.25 -18.36 3.73
CA PHE A 58 -2.54 -18.39 5.01
C PHE A 58 -2.81 -17.13 5.83
N ASP A 59 -2.62 -17.25 7.14
CA ASP A 59 -2.71 -16.13 8.06
C ASP A 59 -1.34 -15.43 8.07
N ASN A 60 -1.29 -14.14 7.71
CA ASN A 60 -0.06 -13.37 7.80
C ASN A 60 0.46 -13.33 9.26
N ARG A 61 1.78 -13.20 9.44
CA ARG A 61 2.37 -12.97 10.77
C ARG A 61 1.60 -11.86 11.52
N GLY A 62 1.45 -12.01 12.83
CA GLY A 62 0.74 -11.03 13.63
C GLY A 62 -0.79 -11.11 13.59
N PHE A 63 -1.39 -12.14 12.98
CA PHE A 63 -2.85 -12.21 12.93
C PHE A 63 -3.40 -13.63 13.00
N SER A 64 -4.58 -13.73 13.63
CA SER A 64 -5.38 -14.95 13.75
C SER A 64 -4.58 -16.14 14.30
N ARG A 65 -4.35 -17.20 13.51
CA ARG A 65 -3.72 -18.46 13.95
C ARG A 65 -2.19 -18.42 13.85
N SER A 66 -1.63 -17.45 13.14
CA SER A 66 -0.18 -17.27 12.99
C SER A 66 0.43 -16.54 14.17
N SER A 67 1.69 -16.85 14.47
CA SER A 67 2.40 -16.24 15.60
C SER A 67 2.53 -14.72 15.46
N SER A 68 2.58 -14.04 16.61
CA SER A 68 2.79 -12.59 16.72
C SER A 68 4.05 -12.25 17.53
N PRO A 69 5.26 -12.67 17.11
CA PRO A 69 6.46 -12.51 17.91
C PRO A 69 6.87 -11.03 18.04
N LEU A 70 7.04 -10.56 19.28
CA LEU A 70 7.47 -9.18 19.60
C LEU A 70 8.82 -8.84 18.98
N THR A 71 9.70 -9.83 18.87
CA THR A 71 11.10 -9.68 18.49
C THR A 71 11.34 -9.68 16.99
N LEU A 72 10.30 -9.93 16.17
CA LEU A 72 10.42 -9.88 14.72
C LEU A 72 10.03 -8.51 14.16
N HIS A 73 10.74 -8.13 13.10
CA HIS A 73 10.40 -6.96 12.30
C HIS A 73 9.10 -7.18 11.53
N TYR A 74 8.24 -6.17 11.51
CA TYR A 74 7.03 -6.14 10.70
C TYR A 74 7.19 -5.16 9.54
N SER A 75 7.35 -5.70 8.34
CA SER A 75 7.30 -4.97 7.08
C SER A 75 6.69 -5.86 6.00
N THR A 76 6.16 -5.24 4.95
CA THR A 76 5.63 -5.96 3.77
C THR A 76 6.72 -6.81 3.10
N THR A 77 7.95 -6.31 3.04
CA THR A 77 9.12 -7.08 2.56
C THR A 77 9.37 -8.32 3.41
N GLN A 78 9.26 -8.22 4.74
CA GLN A 78 9.45 -9.37 5.61
C GLN A 78 8.31 -10.38 5.48
N MET A 79 7.07 -9.92 5.34
CA MET A 79 5.92 -10.78 5.04
C MET A 79 6.04 -11.45 3.65
N ALA A 80 6.68 -10.81 2.68
CA ALA A 80 6.99 -11.43 1.40
C ALA A 80 8.04 -12.54 1.54
N LYS A 81 9.07 -12.35 2.38
CA LYS A 81 10.04 -13.41 2.71
C LYS A 81 9.38 -14.63 3.39
N ASP A 82 8.43 -14.39 4.28
CA ASP A 82 7.62 -15.45 4.88
C ASP A 82 6.82 -16.21 3.82
N THR A 83 6.25 -15.47 2.88
CA THR A 83 5.49 -16.02 1.76
C THR A 83 6.40 -16.90 0.89
N ILE A 84 7.63 -16.48 0.60
CA ILE A 84 8.63 -17.30 -0.11
C ILE A 84 8.88 -18.61 0.66
N ALA A 85 9.10 -18.52 1.97
CA ALA A 85 9.37 -19.69 2.79
C ALA A 85 8.17 -20.65 2.86
N LEU A 86 6.93 -20.13 2.81
CA LEU A 86 5.73 -20.97 2.65
C LEU A 86 5.71 -21.67 1.28
N ILE A 87 6.00 -20.95 0.18
CA ILE A 87 6.08 -21.54 -1.16
C ILE A 87 7.13 -22.66 -1.19
N ASP A 88 8.29 -22.45 -0.55
CA ASP A 88 9.37 -23.45 -0.43
C ASP A 88 8.91 -24.69 0.36
N HIS A 89 8.23 -24.49 1.49
CA HIS A 89 7.69 -25.58 2.29
C HIS A 89 6.62 -26.40 1.57
N LEU A 90 5.79 -25.74 0.77
CA LEU A 90 4.81 -26.39 -0.09
C LEU A 90 5.45 -27.07 -1.32
N GLN A 91 6.77 -26.89 -1.51
CA GLN A 91 7.54 -27.40 -2.64
C GLN A 91 6.99 -26.91 -3.99
N TRP A 92 6.47 -25.69 -4.02
CA TRP A 92 5.95 -25.08 -5.24
C TRP A 92 7.06 -24.36 -5.98
N HIS A 93 7.35 -24.76 -7.23
CA HIS A 93 8.34 -24.08 -8.04
C HIS A 93 7.87 -22.70 -8.50
N GLN A 94 6.65 -22.62 -9.03
CA GLN A 94 6.00 -21.38 -9.43
C GLN A 94 4.51 -21.43 -9.05
N CYS A 95 3.90 -20.27 -8.83
CA CYS A 95 2.47 -20.16 -8.55
C CYS A 95 1.89 -18.85 -9.09
N HIS A 96 0.58 -18.83 -9.28
CA HIS A 96 -0.17 -17.59 -9.45
C HIS A 96 -0.33 -16.91 -8.09
N VAL A 97 0.04 -15.64 -7.99
CA VAL A 97 -0.06 -14.87 -6.75
C VAL A 97 -1.22 -13.90 -6.85
N VAL A 98 -2.11 -13.94 -5.86
CA VAL A 98 -3.25 -13.04 -5.74
C VAL A 98 -3.22 -12.40 -4.37
N GLY A 99 -3.10 -11.07 -4.31
CA GLY A 99 -3.04 -10.32 -3.06
C GLY A 99 -4.09 -9.23 -3.02
N ILE A 100 -4.78 -9.10 -1.86
CA ILE A 100 -5.74 -8.02 -1.62
C ILE A 100 -5.23 -7.04 -0.57
N SER A 101 -5.35 -5.74 -0.81
CA SER A 101 -5.00 -4.70 0.17
C SER A 101 -3.54 -4.83 0.62
N MET A 102 -3.27 -5.00 1.93
CA MET A 102 -1.93 -5.34 2.44
C MET A 102 -1.34 -6.58 1.75
N GLY A 103 -2.15 -7.58 1.41
CA GLY A 103 -1.71 -8.74 0.64
C GLY A 103 -1.21 -8.39 -0.76
N GLY A 104 -1.78 -7.35 -1.39
CA GLY A 104 -1.26 -6.79 -2.64
C GLY A 104 0.09 -6.09 -2.47
N MET A 105 0.29 -5.40 -1.33
CA MET A 105 1.58 -4.80 -0.98
C MET A 105 2.67 -5.86 -0.79
N ILE A 106 2.32 -6.97 -0.10
CA ILE A 106 3.19 -8.14 0.06
C ILE A 106 3.49 -8.78 -1.29
N ALA A 107 2.49 -8.88 -2.19
CA ALA A 107 2.64 -9.44 -3.51
C ALA A 107 3.58 -8.60 -4.41
N LEU A 108 3.56 -7.27 -4.30
CA LEU A 108 4.53 -6.39 -4.98
C LEU A 108 5.96 -6.65 -4.49
N GLU A 109 6.16 -6.80 -3.19
CA GLU A 109 7.47 -7.12 -2.60
C GLU A 109 7.95 -8.51 -3.02
N LEU A 110 7.04 -9.50 -3.05
CA LEU A 110 7.33 -10.85 -3.53
C LEU A 110 7.78 -10.85 -4.99
N ALA A 111 7.12 -10.05 -5.83
CA ALA A 111 7.48 -9.86 -7.22
C ALA A 111 8.88 -9.27 -7.44
N LEU A 112 9.38 -8.47 -6.50
CA LEU A 112 10.74 -7.94 -6.52
C LEU A 112 11.76 -8.94 -5.99
N LEU A 113 11.42 -9.64 -4.90
CA LEU A 113 12.34 -10.57 -4.23
C LEU A 113 12.51 -11.89 -4.99
N ALA A 114 11.45 -12.39 -5.61
CA ALA A 114 11.43 -13.72 -6.22
C ALA A 114 10.58 -13.77 -7.50
N PRO A 115 10.85 -12.93 -8.52
CA PRO A 115 10.04 -12.87 -9.75
C PRO A 115 9.94 -14.22 -10.48
N ALA A 116 10.97 -15.07 -10.39
CA ALA A 116 10.98 -16.39 -10.99
C ALA A 116 9.95 -17.36 -10.40
N ARG A 117 9.42 -17.08 -9.20
CA ARG A 117 8.43 -17.92 -8.50
C ARG A 117 6.98 -17.58 -8.89
N ILE A 118 6.78 -16.56 -9.72
CA ILE A 118 5.46 -16.02 -10.05
C ILE A 118 5.10 -16.37 -11.50
N LEU A 119 3.95 -17.03 -11.69
CA LEU A 119 3.33 -17.25 -13.00
C LEU A 119 2.47 -16.06 -13.43
N SER A 120 1.71 -15.50 -12.48
CA SER A 120 1.03 -14.22 -12.63
C SER A 120 0.87 -13.50 -11.30
N LEU A 121 0.69 -12.18 -11.38
CA LEU A 121 0.48 -11.30 -10.24
C LEU A 121 -0.89 -10.63 -10.35
N THR A 122 -1.80 -10.91 -9.42
CA THR A 122 -3.07 -10.20 -9.31
C THR A 122 -3.10 -9.31 -8.08
N LEU A 123 -3.40 -8.03 -8.29
CA LEU A 123 -3.44 -6.99 -7.27
C LEU A 123 -4.87 -6.50 -7.10
N LEU A 124 -5.49 -6.80 -5.96
CA LEU A 124 -6.84 -6.38 -5.63
C LEU A 124 -6.79 -5.24 -4.61
N ALA A 125 -7.46 -4.12 -4.88
CA ALA A 125 -7.67 -3.03 -3.92
C ALA A 125 -6.39 -2.64 -3.13
N THR A 126 -5.29 -2.33 -3.82
CA THR A 126 -3.96 -2.13 -3.19
C THR A 126 -3.24 -0.90 -3.74
N HIS A 127 -2.07 -0.57 -3.18
CA HIS A 127 -1.27 0.58 -3.54
C HIS A 127 0.24 0.31 -3.40
N ALA A 128 1.07 1.09 -4.09
CA ALA A 128 2.53 1.05 -3.94
C ALA A 128 3.07 1.83 -2.71
N GLY A 129 2.20 2.46 -1.92
CA GLY A 129 2.58 3.18 -0.70
C GLY A 129 2.81 4.68 -0.90
N GLY A 130 3.53 5.30 0.04
CA GLY A 130 3.74 6.75 0.06
C GLY A 130 2.47 7.56 0.38
N LEU A 131 2.46 8.87 0.07
CA LEU A 131 1.31 9.74 0.37
C LEU A 131 0.01 9.29 -0.33
N ALA A 132 0.12 8.69 -1.52
CA ALA A 132 -1.01 8.16 -2.27
C ALA A 132 -1.64 6.91 -1.61
N GLY A 133 -0.86 6.17 -0.82
CA GLY A 133 -1.32 5.00 -0.07
C GLY A 133 -2.10 5.32 1.21
N ARG A 134 -2.29 6.60 1.55
CA ARG A 134 -3.10 6.95 2.74
C ARG A 134 -4.58 6.65 2.49
N ALA A 135 -5.17 5.95 3.45
CA ALA A 135 -6.60 5.66 3.44
C ALA A 135 -7.45 6.96 3.41
N PRO A 136 -8.60 6.96 2.71
CA PRO A 136 -9.59 8.02 2.83
C PRO A 136 -10.00 8.29 4.29
N PHE A 137 -10.36 9.53 4.60
CA PHE A 137 -10.81 9.90 5.95
C PHE A 137 -12.02 9.09 6.42
N ALA A 138 -12.95 8.78 5.51
CA ALA A 138 -14.08 7.89 5.78
C ALA A 138 -13.61 6.50 6.25
N GLY A 139 -12.63 5.89 5.58
CA GLY A 139 -12.03 4.63 5.99
C GLY A 139 -11.33 4.71 7.34
N ILE A 140 -10.57 5.79 7.60
CA ILE A 140 -9.93 6.02 8.90
C ILE A 140 -10.96 6.06 10.03
N ARG A 141 -12.09 6.76 9.82
CA ARG A 141 -13.19 6.78 10.79
C ARG A 141 -13.74 5.39 11.07
N HIS A 142 -13.93 4.56 10.06
CA HIS A 142 -14.39 3.17 10.25
C HIS A 142 -13.35 2.29 10.95
N MET A 143 -12.06 2.45 10.64
CA MET A 143 -10.98 1.73 11.33
C MET A 143 -10.93 2.08 12.82
N ILE A 144 -11.05 3.36 13.18
CA ILE A 144 -11.11 3.79 14.59
C ILE A 144 -12.35 3.19 15.27
N ARG A 145 -13.51 3.23 14.62
CA ARG A 145 -14.74 2.62 15.16
C ARG A 145 -14.58 1.11 15.39
N SER A 146 -13.92 0.37 14.50
CA SER A 146 -13.66 -1.06 14.68
C SER A 146 -12.83 -1.39 15.93
N ILE A 147 -12.04 -0.44 16.42
CA ILE A 147 -11.24 -0.59 17.66
C ILE A 147 -12.08 -0.26 18.89
N LEU A 148 -12.94 0.76 18.78
CA LEU A 148 -13.73 1.28 19.92
C LEU A 148 -15.01 0.49 20.17
N LEU A 149 -15.59 -0.14 19.14
CA LEU A 149 -16.82 -0.91 19.25
C LEU A 149 -16.57 -2.27 19.92
N SER A 150 -17.50 -2.68 20.78
CA SER A 150 -17.42 -3.94 21.51
C SER A 150 -18.61 -4.87 21.25
N ASP A 151 -19.77 -4.32 20.90
CA ASP A 151 -20.97 -5.10 20.58
C ASP A 151 -20.89 -5.69 19.17
N GLU A 152 -21.46 -6.88 19.00
CA GLU A 152 -21.33 -7.64 17.75
C GLU A 152 -22.03 -6.95 16.58
N ASP A 153 -23.26 -6.47 16.78
CA ASP A 153 -24.06 -5.87 15.72
C ASP A 153 -23.42 -4.59 15.17
N SER A 154 -22.94 -3.68 16.04
CA SER A 154 -22.25 -2.47 15.56
C SER A 154 -20.92 -2.80 14.88
N LEU A 155 -20.21 -3.85 15.32
CA LEU A 155 -19.00 -4.31 14.64
C LEU A 155 -19.30 -4.84 13.24
N ILE A 156 -20.38 -5.60 13.10
CA ILE A 156 -20.85 -6.13 11.81
C ILE A 156 -21.28 -4.98 10.90
N GLU A 157 -22.15 -4.10 11.36
CA GLU A 157 -22.62 -2.94 10.58
C GLU A 157 -21.47 -2.00 10.18
N ASN A 158 -20.51 -1.79 11.08
CA ASN A 158 -19.32 -1.02 10.76
C ASN A 158 -18.45 -1.73 9.71
N ALA A 159 -18.32 -3.06 9.76
CA ALA A 159 -17.62 -3.83 8.73
C ALA A 159 -18.36 -3.78 7.39
N MET A 160 -19.68 -3.91 7.38
CA MET A 160 -20.52 -3.81 6.19
C MET A 160 -20.33 -2.46 5.49
N ALA A 161 -20.43 -1.37 6.24
CA ALA A 161 -20.26 -0.02 5.71
C ALA A 161 -18.82 0.31 5.27
N MET A 162 -17.82 -0.33 5.89
CA MET A 162 -16.41 -0.09 5.58
C MET A 162 -15.94 -0.89 4.36
N LEU A 163 -16.44 -2.11 4.18
CA LEU A 163 -15.90 -3.07 3.22
C LEU A 163 -16.69 -3.12 1.92
N TYR A 164 -17.98 -2.80 1.91
CA TYR A 164 -18.83 -3.04 0.73
C TYR A 164 -19.39 -1.76 0.15
N GLY A 165 -19.52 -1.73 -1.17
CA GLY A 165 -20.06 -0.59 -1.90
C GLY A 165 -21.59 -0.62 -2.00
N THR A 166 -22.16 0.42 -2.59
CA THR A 166 -23.59 0.57 -2.82
C THR A 166 -24.18 -0.57 -3.65
N ARG A 167 -23.38 -1.25 -4.48
CA ARG A 167 -23.80 -2.44 -5.20
C ARG A 167 -24.25 -3.56 -4.28
N ALA A 168 -23.41 -3.95 -3.32
CA ALA A 168 -23.77 -4.99 -2.36
C ALA A 168 -24.73 -4.48 -1.27
N LEU A 169 -24.57 -3.24 -0.83
CA LEU A 169 -25.39 -2.68 0.25
C LEU A 169 -26.82 -2.35 -0.20
N GLY A 170 -27.01 -2.04 -1.49
CA GLY A 170 -28.31 -1.74 -2.09
C GLY A 170 -29.09 -2.98 -2.55
N ASP A 171 -28.44 -4.14 -2.63
CA ASP A 171 -29.07 -5.44 -2.93
C ASP A 171 -29.42 -6.15 -1.60
N PRO A 172 -30.72 -6.34 -1.26
CA PRO A 172 -31.12 -6.97 -0.02
C PRO A 172 -30.59 -8.40 0.18
N GLU A 173 -30.52 -9.20 -0.90
CA GLU A 173 -30.05 -10.58 -0.83
C GLU A 173 -28.54 -10.62 -0.60
N LYS A 174 -27.78 -9.84 -1.38
CA LYS A 174 -26.33 -9.73 -1.23
C LYS A 174 -25.94 -9.15 0.12
N ARG A 175 -26.63 -8.10 0.57
CA ARG A 175 -26.41 -7.49 1.89
C ARG A 175 -26.64 -8.51 2.99
N LYS A 176 -27.72 -9.29 2.92
CA LYS A 176 -28.02 -10.34 3.92
C LYS A 176 -26.94 -11.42 3.91
N GLU A 177 -26.54 -11.90 2.74
CA GLU A 177 -25.48 -12.90 2.58
C GLU A 177 -24.15 -12.45 3.24
N LEU A 178 -23.74 -11.20 3.00
CA LEU A 178 -22.52 -10.64 3.57
C LEU A 178 -22.66 -10.34 5.07
N TYR A 179 -23.85 -9.93 5.53
CA TYR A 179 -24.14 -9.75 6.95
C TYR A 179 -24.01 -11.08 7.70
N ASP A 180 -24.65 -12.15 7.22
CA ASP A 180 -24.59 -13.49 7.80
C ASP A 180 -23.14 -14.02 7.83
N TYR A 181 -22.37 -13.76 6.77
CA TYR A 181 -20.93 -14.01 6.76
C TYR A 181 -20.22 -13.29 7.91
N HIS A 182 -20.49 -12.00 8.13
CA HIS A 182 -19.85 -11.25 9.21
C HIS A 182 -20.32 -11.67 10.61
N VAL A 183 -21.57 -12.12 10.79
CA VAL A 183 -22.03 -12.73 12.05
C VAL A 183 -21.16 -13.93 12.40
N GLU A 184 -20.97 -14.86 11.47
CA GLU A 184 -20.12 -16.02 11.71
C GLU A 184 -18.67 -15.64 12.01
N ARG A 185 -18.14 -14.66 11.27
CA ARG A 185 -16.75 -14.23 11.41
C ARG A 185 -16.51 -13.52 12.74
N VAL A 186 -17.42 -12.67 13.19
CA VAL A 186 -17.32 -12.01 14.50
C VAL A 186 -17.35 -13.02 15.65
N ARG A 187 -18.18 -14.07 15.54
CA ARG A 187 -18.26 -15.13 16.55
C ARG A 187 -17.02 -16.03 16.58
N LYS A 188 -16.43 -16.32 15.42
CA LYS A 188 -15.26 -17.21 15.28
C LYS A 188 -13.92 -16.47 15.29
N ARG A 189 -13.91 -15.13 15.35
CA ARG A 189 -12.67 -14.35 15.22
C ARG A 189 -11.72 -14.62 16.38
N ILE A 190 -10.45 -14.79 16.04
CA ILE A 190 -9.36 -14.62 17.00
C ILE A 190 -9.04 -13.12 17.02
N LYS A 191 -9.17 -12.50 18.19
CA LYS A 191 -8.84 -11.08 18.34
C LYS A 191 -7.33 -10.87 18.07
N PRO A 192 -6.95 -9.81 17.34
CA PRO A 192 -5.54 -9.48 17.15
C PRO A 192 -4.84 -9.34 18.50
N THR A 193 -3.63 -9.87 18.60
CA THR A 193 -2.73 -9.49 19.70
C THR A 193 -2.32 -8.03 19.54
N LEU A 194 -1.97 -7.33 20.62
CA LEU A 194 -1.49 -5.95 20.55
C LEU A 194 -0.24 -5.83 19.64
N ILE A 195 0.67 -6.80 19.75
CA ILE A 195 1.89 -6.87 18.93
C ILE A 195 1.54 -7.03 17.46
N GLY A 196 0.65 -7.97 17.15
CA GLY A 196 0.18 -8.22 15.79
C GLY A 196 -0.49 -7.00 15.17
N PHE A 197 -1.35 -6.35 15.95
CA PHE A 197 -2.02 -5.10 15.55
C PHE A 197 -1.01 -3.99 15.23
N ILE A 198 -0.10 -3.67 16.16
CA ILE A 198 0.92 -2.63 15.97
C ILE A 198 1.85 -2.99 14.81
N GLY A 199 2.25 -4.27 14.72
CA GLY A 199 3.14 -4.79 13.69
C GLY A 199 2.55 -4.64 12.29
N GLN A 200 1.34 -5.17 12.05
CA GLN A 200 0.69 -5.04 10.75
C GLN A 200 0.38 -3.58 10.40
N THR A 201 -0.03 -2.77 11.38
CA THR A 201 -0.29 -1.34 11.17
C THR A 201 0.99 -0.65 10.71
N THR A 202 2.11 -0.91 11.39
CA THR A 202 3.43 -0.38 11.04
C THR A 202 3.85 -0.83 9.64
N ALA A 203 3.63 -2.09 9.28
CA ALA A 203 3.96 -2.62 7.97
C ALA A 203 3.18 -1.91 6.85
N VAL A 204 1.87 -1.73 7.02
CA VAL A 204 1.01 -1.02 6.05
C VAL A 204 1.43 0.43 5.90
N TYR A 205 1.57 1.16 7.02
CA TYR A 205 1.90 2.59 6.97
C TYR A 205 3.31 2.89 6.43
N ARG A 206 4.25 1.96 6.61
CA ARG A 206 5.63 2.09 6.11
C ARG A 206 5.84 1.46 4.74
N HIS A 207 4.84 0.80 4.19
CA HIS A 207 4.96 0.18 2.87
C HIS A 207 5.29 1.22 1.81
N TYR A 208 6.28 0.91 0.97
CA TYR A 208 6.66 1.75 -0.16
C TYR A 208 7.42 0.93 -1.19
N VAL A 209 6.90 0.89 -2.41
CA VAL A 209 7.59 0.39 -3.60
C VAL A 209 7.86 1.57 -4.51
N SER A 210 9.14 1.78 -4.84
CA SER A 210 9.55 2.93 -5.65
C SER A 210 9.07 2.81 -7.10
N TYR A 211 9.00 3.94 -7.81
CA TYR A 211 8.72 3.93 -9.25
C TYR A 211 9.69 3.02 -10.03
N ALA A 212 10.98 3.06 -9.69
CA ALA A 212 11.99 2.22 -10.33
C ALA A 212 11.74 0.72 -10.07
N ASP A 213 11.33 0.36 -8.85
CA ASP A 213 11.01 -1.03 -8.53
C ASP A 213 9.70 -1.48 -9.19
N LEU A 214 8.69 -0.62 -9.29
CA LEU A 214 7.50 -0.91 -10.10
C LEU A 214 7.86 -1.14 -11.58
N LEU A 215 8.84 -0.42 -12.14
CA LEU A 215 9.33 -0.73 -13.49
C LEU A 215 10.02 -2.09 -13.57
N LYS A 216 10.74 -2.54 -12.53
CA LYS A 216 11.27 -3.91 -12.49
C LYS A 216 10.14 -4.93 -12.58
N ILE A 217 9.03 -4.70 -11.87
CA ILE A 217 7.83 -5.56 -11.95
C ILE A 217 7.19 -5.51 -13.35
N ARG A 218 7.09 -4.33 -13.98
CA ARG A 218 6.56 -4.16 -15.35
C ARG A 218 7.28 -5.07 -16.35
N TYR A 219 8.60 -5.20 -16.22
CA TYR A 219 9.45 -5.96 -17.15
C TYR A 219 9.71 -7.41 -16.72
N SER A 220 9.05 -7.87 -15.65
CA SER A 220 9.11 -9.27 -15.23
C SER A 220 8.44 -10.22 -16.24
N PRO A 221 8.80 -11.51 -16.24
CA PRO A 221 8.30 -12.47 -17.23
C PRO A 221 6.82 -12.85 -17.06
N PHE A 222 6.20 -12.49 -15.93
CA PHE A 222 4.82 -12.83 -15.61
C PHE A 222 3.83 -11.74 -16.04
N GLU A 223 2.58 -12.14 -16.26
CA GLU A 223 1.48 -11.21 -16.51
C GLU A 223 0.91 -10.68 -15.20
N CYS A 224 0.44 -9.43 -15.21
CA CYS A 224 -0.20 -8.82 -14.05
C CYS A 224 -1.59 -8.26 -14.37
N LEU A 225 -2.50 -8.43 -13.40
CA LEU A 225 -3.88 -7.99 -13.40
C LEU A 225 -4.12 -7.12 -12.16
N ILE A 226 -4.80 -6.00 -12.34
CA ILE A 226 -5.25 -5.13 -11.26
C ILE A 226 -6.77 -5.13 -11.25
N MET A 227 -7.38 -5.26 -10.07
CA MET A 227 -8.83 -5.10 -9.92
C MET A 227 -9.15 -4.15 -8.76
N VAL A 228 -10.15 -3.31 -8.95
CA VAL A 228 -10.47 -2.22 -8.01
C VAL A 228 -11.97 -1.95 -7.94
N GLY A 229 -12.47 -1.70 -6.73
CA GLY A 229 -13.82 -1.19 -6.49
C GLY A 229 -13.84 0.33 -6.54
N THR A 230 -14.85 0.92 -7.16
CA THR A 230 -14.94 2.37 -7.32
C THR A 230 -15.35 3.12 -6.05
N GLU A 231 -15.88 2.41 -5.05
CA GLU A 231 -16.33 2.96 -3.77
C GLU A 231 -15.49 2.44 -2.58
N ASP A 232 -14.24 2.06 -2.85
CA ASP A 232 -13.31 1.59 -1.83
C ASP A 232 -12.96 2.71 -0.82
N LEU A 233 -13.40 2.53 0.43
CA LEU A 233 -13.18 3.47 1.52
C LEU A 233 -11.80 3.33 2.19
N LEU A 234 -11.05 2.27 1.91
CA LEU A 234 -9.77 1.97 2.54
C LEU A 234 -8.58 2.23 1.61
N VAL A 235 -8.74 1.96 0.31
CA VAL A 235 -7.73 2.23 -0.72
C VAL A 235 -8.34 3.03 -1.85
N ARG A 236 -7.81 4.23 -2.11
CA ARG A 236 -8.30 5.09 -3.20
C ARG A 236 -8.09 4.41 -4.54
N GLU A 237 -9.12 4.37 -5.38
CA GLU A 237 -9.04 3.77 -6.72
C GLU A 237 -7.95 4.39 -7.61
N ALA A 238 -7.59 5.66 -7.36
CA ALA A 238 -6.47 6.34 -8.01
C ALA A 238 -5.13 5.57 -7.91
N ASN A 239 -4.92 4.79 -6.85
CA ASN A 239 -3.75 3.93 -6.72
C ASN A 239 -3.71 2.84 -7.79
N SER A 240 -4.85 2.25 -8.12
CA SER A 240 -4.97 1.24 -9.17
C SER A 240 -4.72 1.82 -10.55
N TYR A 241 -5.15 3.06 -10.83
CA TYR A 241 -4.81 3.75 -12.08
C TYR A 241 -3.31 4.05 -12.20
N MET A 242 -2.70 4.48 -11.10
CA MET A 242 -1.26 4.73 -11.03
C MET A 242 -0.48 3.43 -11.27
N LEU A 243 -0.82 2.34 -10.56
CA LEU A 243 -0.22 1.02 -10.76
C LEU A 243 -0.42 0.54 -12.20
N ARG A 244 -1.63 0.66 -12.76
CA ARG A 244 -1.94 0.33 -14.16
C ARG A 244 -1.04 1.06 -15.16
N ARG A 245 -0.81 2.36 -14.93
CA ARG A 245 0.02 3.20 -15.80
C ARG A 245 1.49 2.77 -15.76
N ILE A 246 2.01 2.51 -14.57
CA ILE A 246 3.43 2.14 -14.38
C ILE A 246 3.68 0.69 -14.77
N LEU A 247 2.89 -0.25 -14.28
CA LEU A 247 3.07 -1.68 -14.52
C LEU A 247 2.62 -2.12 -15.91
N GLY A 248 1.85 -1.31 -16.64
CA GLY A 248 1.37 -1.66 -17.98
C GLY A 248 0.32 -2.78 -18.01
N CYS A 249 -0.24 -3.13 -16.85
CA CYS A 249 -1.09 -4.32 -16.64
C CYS A 249 -2.51 -4.18 -17.18
N ARG A 250 -3.30 -5.24 -17.14
CA ARG A 250 -4.75 -5.11 -17.34
C ARG A 250 -5.39 -4.55 -16.06
N LEU A 251 -6.36 -3.65 -16.20
CA LEU A 251 -7.15 -3.14 -15.07
C LEU A 251 -8.62 -3.50 -15.28
N VAL A 252 -9.24 -4.09 -14.27
CA VAL A 252 -10.68 -4.34 -14.20
C VAL A 252 -11.27 -3.45 -13.12
N LYS A 253 -12.16 -2.55 -13.52
CA LYS A 253 -12.95 -1.75 -12.58
C LYS A 253 -14.23 -2.49 -12.23
N LEU A 254 -14.59 -2.47 -10.96
CA LEU A 254 -15.82 -3.03 -10.43
C LEU A 254 -16.67 -1.87 -9.92
N ASP A 255 -17.61 -1.45 -10.75
CA ASP A 255 -18.44 -0.28 -10.46
C ASP A 255 -19.31 -0.52 -9.23
N ASN A 256 -19.38 0.51 -8.38
CA ASN A 256 -20.13 0.56 -7.13
C ASN A 256 -19.73 -0.51 -6.10
N ALA A 257 -18.54 -1.12 -6.26
CA ALA A 257 -17.98 -2.08 -5.32
C ALA A 257 -17.03 -1.40 -4.32
N GLY A 258 -16.96 -1.97 -3.11
CA GLY A 258 -16.13 -1.48 -2.01
C GLY A 258 -14.73 -2.12 -1.97
N HIS A 259 -14.18 -2.21 -0.75
CA HIS A 259 -12.85 -2.78 -0.50
C HIS A 259 -12.84 -4.33 -0.47
N GLY A 260 -13.90 -4.94 0.05
CA GLY A 260 -14.07 -6.39 0.28
C GLY A 260 -14.38 -7.17 -1.00
N LEU A 261 -13.62 -6.89 -2.06
CA LEU A 261 -13.86 -7.37 -3.42
C LEU A 261 -14.00 -8.90 -3.50
N GLN A 262 -13.18 -9.64 -2.77
CA GLN A 262 -13.18 -11.10 -2.74
C GLN A 262 -14.52 -11.70 -2.23
N GLY A 263 -15.24 -10.94 -1.40
CA GLY A 263 -16.58 -11.28 -0.92
C GLY A 263 -17.68 -10.75 -1.85
N GLU A 264 -17.64 -9.45 -2.13
CA GLU A 264 -18.68 -8.72 -2.87
C GLU A 264 -18.74 -9.08 -4.36
N CYS A 265 -17.58 -9.15 -5.02
CA CYS A 265 -17.41 -9.38 -6.47
C CYS A 265 -16.79 -10.76 -6.75
N ALA A 266 -17.11 -11.76 -5.93
CA ALA A 266 -16.46 -13.06 -5.97
C ALA A 266 -16.56 -13.74 -7.35
N THR A 267 -17.71 -13.64 -8.01
CA THR A 267 -17.94 -14.22 -9.34
C THR A 267 -17.03 -13.57 -10.38
N GLU A 268 -17.00 -12.25 -10.44
CA GLU A 268 -16.17 -11.48 -11.37
C GLU A 268 -14.68 -11.75 -11.13
N ILE A 269 -14.24 -11.77 -9.87
CA ILE A 269 -12.85 -12.10 -9.52
C ILE A 269 -12.50 -13.52 -9.97
N ASN A 270 -13.32 -14.50 -9.64
CA ASN A 270 -13.08 -15.89 -10.01
C ASN A 270 -12.99 -16.07 -11.53
N GLN A 271 -13.85 -15.39 -12.28
CA GLN A 271 -13.82 -15.40 -13.74
C GLN A 271 -12.55 -14.76 -14.30
N GLU A 272 -12.14 -13.60 -13.79
CA GLU A 272 -10.96 -12.89 -14.29
C GLU A 272 -9.65 -13.60 -13.93
N LEU A 273 -9.58 -14.20 -12.75
CA LEU A 273 -8.48 -15.08 -12.34
C LEU A 273 -8.42 -16.32 -13.23
N PHE A 274 -9.54 -17.00 -13.44
CA PHE A 274 -9.60 -18.20 -14.27
C PHE A 274 -9.17 -17.91 -15.72
N LYS A 275 -9.66 -16.81 -16.32
CA LYS A 275 -9.23 -16.36 -17.66
C LYS A 275 -7.72 -16.13 -17.73
N LEU A 276 -7.14 -15.48 -16.72
CA LEU A 276 -5.70 -15.21 -16.65
C LEU A 276 -4.90 -16.52 -16.54
N PHE A 277 -5.29 -17.42 -15.64
CA PHE A 277 -4.56 -18.67 -15.40
C PHE A 277 -4.62 -19.59 -16.63
N GLU A 278 -5.80 -19.74 -17.26
CA GLU A 278 -5.93 -20.53 -18.49
C GLU A 278 -5.23 -19.87 -19.70
N SER A 279 -5.10 -18.55 -19.74
CA SER A 279 -4.29 -17.86 -20.76
C SER A 279 -2.80 -18.23 -20.62
N ILE A 280 -2.27 -18.20 -19.40
CA ILE A 280 -0.87 -18.52 -19.12
C ILE A 280 -0.58 -20.00 -19.38
N ARG A 281 -1.45 -20.88 -18.89
CA ARG A 281 -1.36 -22.33 -19.13
C ARG A 281 -1.28 -22.65 -20.63
N ARG A 282 -2.13 -22.02 -21.45
CA ARG A 282 -2.11 -22.20 -22.92
C ARG A 282 -0.83 -21.68 -23.56
N LYS A 283 -0.24 -20.60 -23.05
CA LYS A 283 1.04 -20.07 -23.55
C LYS A 283 2.20 -21.02 -23.24
N GLU A 284 2.22 -21.60 -22.04
CA GLU A 284 3.24 -22.58 -21.64
C GLU A 284 3.19 -23.86 -22.48
N THR A 285 1.98 -24.38 -22.76
CA THR A 285 1.83 -25.57 -23.61
C THR A 285 2.18 -25.32 -25.08
N SER A 286 2.08 -24.07 -25.56
CA SER A 286 2.34 -23.71 -26.96
C SER A 286 3.82 -23.56 -27.36
N LYS A 287 4.78 -23.67 -26.42
CA LYS A 287 6.24 -23.54 -26.65
C LYS A 287 6.62 -22.49 -27.71
N LYS A 288 6.50 -21.19 -27.41
CA LYS A 288 7.28 -20.14 -28.09
C LYS A 288 7.29 -18.82 -27.30
N SER A 289 8.48 -18.23 -27.25
CA SER A 289 8.83 -16.92 -26.70
C SER A 289 9.13 -16.87 -25.19
N LYS A 290 10.41 -17.07 -24.86
CA LYS A 290 11.00 -16.44 -23.69
C LYS A 290 10.96 -14.92 -23.95
N ARG A 291 10.23 -14.15 -23.14
CA ARG A 291 10.43 -12.70 -23.07
C ARG A 291 11.83 -12.46 -22.53
N SER A 292 12.77 -12.03 -23.38
CA SER A 292 14.01 -11.40 -22.93
C SER A 292 13.71 -9.95 -22.57
N VAL A 293 14.33 -9.45 -21.49
CA VAL A 293 14.32 -8.03 -21.15
C VAL A 293 15.21 -7.30 -22.17
N PRO A 294 14.71 -6.37 -22.98
CA PRO A 294 15.54 -5.71 -23.99
C PRO A 294 16.66 -4.85 -23.35
N GLU A 295 17.83 -4.77 -23.99
CA GLU A 295 19.02 -4.09 -23.44
C GLU A 295 18.81 -2.60 -23.13
N GLU A 296 17.91 -1.93 -23.85
CA GLU A 296 17.54 -0.53 -23.63
C GLU A 296 17.00 -0.28 -22.21
N TYR A 297 16.31 -1.27 -21.62
CA TYR A 297 15.72 -1.18 -20.28
C TYR A 297 16.74 -1.37 -19.15
N VAL A 298 17.80 -2.14 -19.38
CA VAL A 298 18.91 -2.27 -18.42
C VAL A 298 19.57 -0.90 -18.21
N THR A 299 19.63 -0.10 -19.28
CA THR A 299 20.18 1.26 -19.26
C THR A 299 19.24 2.24 -18.53
N GLU A 300 17.93 2.19 -18.78
CA GLU A 300 16.92 3.04 -18.10
C GLU A 300 16.86 2.77 -16.59
N ILE A 301 16.88 1.49 -16.17
CA ILE A 301 16.88 1.09 -14.76
C ILE A 301 18.19 1.54 -14.08
N LYS A 302 19.35 1.33 -14.71
CA LYS A 302 20.65 1.78 -14.18
C LYS A 302 20.73 3.31 -14.05
N ALA A 303 20.19 4.05 -15.01
CA ALA A 303 20.14 5.51 -14.96
C ALA A 303 19.25 6.02 -13.81
N LEU A 304 18.09 5.38 -13.58
CA LEU A 304 17.20 5.70 -12.47
C LEU A 304 17.81 5.31 -11.11
N GLU A 305 18.48 4.16 -11.01
CA GLU A 305 19.16 3.71 -9.80
C GLU A 305 20.32 4.66 -9.41
N GLN A 306 21.11 5.13 -10.37
CA GLN A 306 22.13 6.17 -10.14
C GLN A 306 21.50 7.49 -9.66
N CYS A 307 20.34 7.87 -10.21
CA CYS A 307 19.62 9.08 -9.80
C CYS A 307 19.02 8.95 -8.39
N CYS A 308 18.61 7.75 -7.98
CA CYS A 308 18.03 7.45 -6.67
C CYS A 308 19.09 7.25 -5.57
N GLN A 309 20.25 6.66 -5.88
CA GLN A 309 21.36 6.50 -4.93
C GLN A 309 21.90 7.85 -4.41
N HIS A 310 21.77 8.93 -5.19
CA HIS A 310 22.07 10.29 -4.73
C HIS A 310 20.99 10.92 -3.82
N ARG A 311 19.87 10.24 -3.54
CA ARG A 311 18.68 10.84 -2.90
C ARG A 311 18.18 10.15 -1.62
N SER A 312 18.63 8.94 -1.30
CA SER A 312 18.03 8.13 -0.22
C SER A 312 18.32 8.61 1.22
N HIS A 313 19.23 9.57 1.42
CA HIS A 313 19.58 10.02 2.77
C HIS A 313 18.85 11.27 3.28
N CYS A 314 18.12 12.03 2.44
CA CYS A 314 17.66 13.38 2.84
C CYS A 314 16.15 13.56 3.08
N LEU A 315 15.23 12.76 2.51
CA LEU A 315 13.80 13.16 2.54
C LEU A 315 12.97 12.54 3.68
N VAL A 316 13.20 11.27 4.03
CA VAL A 316 12.33 10.55 4.97
C VAL A 316 12.73 10.80 6.43
N TYR A 317 14.03 10.86 6.72
CA TYR A 317 14.53 11.12 8.07
C TYR A 317 14.27 12.57 8.52
N ASP A 318 14.34 13.54 7.60
CA ASP A 318 14.17 14.96 7.95
C ASP A 318 12.71 15.37 8.17
N VAL A 319 11.75 14.79 7.45
CA VAL A 319 10.31 15.08 7.64
C VAL A 319 9.77 14.42 8.91
N VAL A 320 10.19 13.19 9.21
CA VAL A 320 9.81 12.50 10.45
C VAL A 320 10.43 13.21 11.66
N GLY A 321 11.70 13.62 11.58
CA GLY A 321 12.35 14.43 12.62
C GLY A 321 11.69 15.79 12.83
N PHE A 322 11.24 16.45 11.76
CA PHE A 322 10.51 17.72 11.84
C PHE A 322 9.15 17.57 12.54
N LEU A 323 8.38 16.54 12.18
CA LEU A 323 7.08 16.28 12.80
C LEU A 323 7.21 15.80 14.26
N GLN A 324 8.22 15.00 14.58
CA GLN A 324 8.56 14.64 15.96
C GLN A 324 8.97 15.86 16.78
N GLY A 325 9.76 16.78 16.21
CA GLY A 325 10.14 18.04 16.85
C GLY A 325 8.94 18.95 17.13
N LEU A 326 7.99 19.05 16.19
CA LEU A 326 6.74 19.79 16.39
C LEU A 326 5.85 19.16 17.45
N LEU A 327 5.69 17.84 17.45
CA LEU A 327 4.90 17.13 18.44
C LEU A 327 5.51 17.25 19.84
N PHE A 328 6.84 17.13 19.96
CA PHE A 328 7.57 17.31 21.21
C PHE A 328 7.48 18.75 21.71
N GLY A 329 7.58 19.74 20.80
CA GLY A 329 7.38 21.15 21.12
C GLY A 329 5.96 21.46 21.61
N MET A 330 4.93 20.85 21.01
CA MET A 330 3.55 20.98 21.47
C MET A 330 3.33 20.35 22.85
N ILE A 331 3.87 19.14 23.09
CA ILE A 331 3.80 18.48 24.40
C ILE A 331 4.47 19.33 25.49
N LEU A 332 5.65 19.90 25.21
CA LEU A 332 6.34 20.78 26.14
C LEU A 332 5.60 22.11 26.35
N TYR A 333 4.94 22.65 25.33
CA TYR A 333 4.12 23.87 25.45
C TYR A 333 2.91 23.65 26.38
N PHE A 334 2.25 22.49 26.32
CA PHE A 334 1.15 22.16 27.22
C PHE A 334 1.60 21.81 28.65
N LEU A 335 2.83 21.30 28.81
CA LEU A 335 3.43 21.03 30.12
C LEU A 335 4.08 22.27 30.77
N PHE A 336 4.29 23.33 29.99
CA PHE A 336 4.95 24.59 30.41
C PHE A 336 4.33 25.25 31.66
N PRO A 337 2.99 25.27 31.85
CA PRO A 337 2.37 25.86 33.05
C PRO A 337 2.57 25.03 34.34
N LEU A 338 2.99 23.77 34.23
CA LEU A 338 3.15 22.86 35.38
C LEU A 338 4.56 22.92 36.00
N VAL A 339 5.50 23.59 35.34
CA VAL A 339 6.90 23.71 35.78
C VAL A 339 7.06 24.97 36.64
N ARG A 340 7.22 24.82 37.96
CA ARG A 340 7.37 25.94 38.92
C ARG A 340 8.75 26.60 38.95
N SER A 341 9.75 26.05 38.25
CA SER A 341 11.14 26.55 38.27
C SER A 341 11.42 27.45 37.06
N THR A 342 11.70 28.72 37.32
CA THR A 342 12.03 29.75 36.32
C THR A 342 13.29 29.40 35.52
N THR A 343 14.29 28.78 36.15
CA THR A 343 15.53 28.33 35.49
C THR A 343 15.27 27.19 34.50
N LEU A 344 14.35 26.28 34.85
CA LEU A 344 13.98 25.16 33.97
C LEU A 344 13.14 25.64 32.78
N GLN A 345 12.30 26.67 32.98
CA GLN A 345 11.52 27.30 31.91
C GLN A 345 12.40 27.97 30.86
N LEU A 346 13.40 28.75 31.27
CA LEU A 346 14.33 29.42 30.35
C LEU A 346 15.19 28.42 29.56
N THR A 347 15.59 27.31 30.20
CA THR A 347 16.33 26.22 29.55
C THR A 347 15.46 25.47 28.54
N LEU A 348 14.20 25.19 28.88
CA LEU A 348 13.24 24.57 27.96
C LEU A 348 12.91 25.48 26.77
N GLN A 349 12.73 26.79 27.00
CA GLN A 349 12.51 27.77 25.94
C GLN A 349 13.67 27.83 24.94
N SER A 350 14.91 27.87 25.43
CA SER A 350 16.09 27.91 24.56
C SER A 350 16.30 26.60 23.78
N VAL A 351 15.99 25.43 24.37
CA VAL A 351 16.00 24.14 23.67
C VAL A 351 14.91 24.05 22.59
N ILE A 352 13.69 24.51 22.89
CA ILE A 352 12.57 24.54 21.92
C ILE A 352 12.91 25.48 20.76
N LEU A 353 13.38 26.69 21.06
CA LEU A 353 13.72 27.69 20.04
C LEU A 353 14.85 27.18 19.12
N PHE A 354 15.88 26.56 19.70
CA PHE A 354 16.98 25.95 18.93
C PHE A 354 16.49 24.78 18.05
N GLY A 355 15.60 23.93 18.58
CA GLY A 355 14.97 22.84 17.83
C GLY A 355 14.11 23.34 16.67
N CYS A 356 13.27 24.35 16.89
CA CYS A 356 12.43 24.96 15.87
C CYS A 356 13.25 25.65 14.78
N VAL A 357 14.27 26.43 15.13
CA VAL A 357 15.13 27.13 14.15
C VAL A 357 15.90 26.15 13.28
N ASN A 358 16.43 25.06 13.86
CA ASN A 358 17.10 24.02 13.09
C ASN A 358 16.13 23.21 12.22
N GLY A 359 14.92 22.93 12.71
CA GLY A 359 13.86 22.29 11.93
C GLY A 359 13.44 23.12 10.72
N ILE A 360 13.24 24.43 10.90
CA ILE A 360 12.88 25.37 9.82
C ILE A 360 14.02 25.48 8.80
N ARG A 361 15.28 25.60 9.24
CA ARG A 361 16.45 25.64 8.32
C ARG A 361 16.54 24.37 7.45
N ARG A 362 16.24 23.20 8.02
CA ARG A 362 16.22 21.93 7.27
C ARG A 362 15.02 21.85 6.30
N ALA A 363 13.84 22.29 6.74
CA ALA A 363 12.65 22.35 5.88
C ALA A 363 12.86 23.27 4.66
N VAL A 364 13.46 24.44 4.85
CA VAL A 364 13.80 25.39 3.77
C VAL A 364 14.79 24.78 2.78
N LYS A 365 15.83 24.07 3.25
CA LYS A 365 16.76 23.32 2.37
C LYS A 365 16.04 22.21 1.58
N CYS A 366 15.09 21.52 2.20
CA CYS A 366 14.28 20.49 1.55
C CYS A 366 13.41 21.06 0.43
N VAL A 367 12.72 22.19 0.69
CA VAL A 367 11.90 22.89 -0.31
C VAL A 367 12.75 23.42 -1.46
N TYR A 368 13.93 23.97 -1.16
CA TYR A 368 14.89 24.44 -2.16
C TYR A 368 15.37 23.31 -3.09
N HIS A 369 15.72 22.14 -2.54
CA HIS A 369 16.11 20.98 -3.35
C HIS A 369 14.95 20.37 -4.15
N ALA A 370 13.74 20.34 -3.59
CA ALA A 370 12.54 19.88 -4.30
C ALA A 370 12.20 20.78 -5.51
N PHE A 371 12.40 22.09 -5.37
CA PHE A 371 12.16 23.06 -6.45
C PHE A 371 13.18 22.89 -7.59
N HIS A 372 14.46 22.69 -7.27
CA HIS A 372 15.50 22.40 -8.26
C HIS A 372 15.31 21.04 -8.95
N ALA A 373 14.85 20.01 -8.23
CA ALA A 373 14.55 18.70 -8.81
C ALA A 373 13.39 18.74 -9.81
N ARG A 374 12.36 19.57 -9.57
CA ARG A 374 11.24 19.78 -10.50
C ARG A 374 11.71 20.45 -11.80
N ARG A 375 12.61 21.43 -11.69
CA ARG A 375 13.21 22.11 -12.85
C ARG A 375 14.05 21.15 -13.70
N TYR A 376 14.87 20.30 -13.07
CA TYR A 376 15.68 19.29 -13.77
C TYR A 376 14.83 18.24 -14.50
N VAL A 377 13.74 17.75 -13.89
CA VAL A 377 12.82 16.77 -14.49
C VAL A 377 12.03 17.39 -15.66
N LEU A 378 11.62 18.66 -15.55
CA LEU A 378 10.94 19.36 -16.65
C LEU A 378 11.89 19.63 -17.83
N GLU A 379 13.14 20.00 -17.56
CA GLU A 379 14.17 20.24 -18.58
C GLU A 379 14.58 18.92 -19.30
N HIS A 380 14.59 17.78 -18.61
CA HIS A 380 14.93 16.47 -19.22
C HIS A 380 13.74 15.73 -19.85
N ARG A 381 12.49 16.02 -19.45
CA ARG A 381 11.28 15.53 -20.15
C ARG A 381 11.23 16.03 -21.59
N LEU A 382 11.61 17.29 -21.81
CA LEU A 382 11.61 17.95 -23.12
C LEU A 382 12.67 17.38 -24.08
N GLN A 383 13.74 16.75 -23.58
CA GLN A 383 14.73 16.08 -24.41
C GLN A 383 14.29 14.67 -24.82
N LEU A 384 13.59 13.94 -23.96
CA LEU A 384 13.16 12.55 -24.23
C LEU A 384 11.96 12.47 -25.18
N ASP A 385 11.04 13.44 -25.16
CA ASP A 385 9.95 13.52 -26.13
C ASP A 385 10.45 13.78 -27.58
N ARG A 386 11.65 14.36 -27.74
CA ARG A 386 12.29 14.51 -29.07
C ARG A 386 12.91 13.21 -29.60
N VAL A 387 13.38 12.32 -28.72
CA VAL A 387 13.97 11.03 -29.13
C VAL A 387 12.88 10.04 -29.58
N ALA A 388 11.71 10.09 -28.94
CA ALA A 388 10.54 9.29 -29.35
C ALA A 388 9.97 9.70 -30.73
N TYR A 389 10.23 10.93 -31.19
CA TYR A 389 9.72 11.44 -32.48
C TYR A 389 10.55 11.00 -33.71
N HIS A 390 11.72 10.39 -33.52
CA HIS A 390 12.59 9.95 -34.63
C HIS A 390 12.69 8.41 -34.79
N GLY A 391 12.07 7.65 -33.89
CA GLY A 391 12.03 6.19 -33.91
C GLY A 391 10.74 5.59 -34.47
N GLY A 392 10.29 6.01 -35.65
CA GLY A 392 9.53 5.21 -36.62
C GLY A 392 8.36 4.28 -36.19
N ILE A 393 7.72 4.44 -35.04
CA ILE A 393 6.52 3.66 -34.66
C ILE A 393 5.31 4.60 -34.68
N GLY A 394 4.59 4.59 -35.79
CA GLY A 394 3.31 5.27 -35.95
C GLY A 394 2.26 4.68 -35.02
N VAL A 395 2.08 5.27 -33.85
CA VAL A 395 0.85 5.13 -33.07
C VAL A 395 0.05 6.39 -33.29
N ALA A 396 -1.05 6.28 -34.03
CA ALA A 396 -2.01 7.36 -34.18
C ALA A 396 -2.52 7.75 -32.78
N LEU A 397 -2.23 8.98 -32.37
CA LEU A 397 -2.90 9.61 -31.23
C LEU A 397 -4.37 9.85 -31.61
N PRO A 398 -5.35 9.62 -30.71
CA PRO A 398 -6.69 10.11 -30.95
C PRO A 398 -6.67 11.64 -31.01
N GLU A 399 -7.41 12.22 -31.96
CA GLU A 399 -7.49 13.66 -32.21
C GLU A 399 -7.76 14.43 -30.90
N GLU A 400 -6.97 15.48 -30.67
CA GLU A 400 -7.24 16.44 -29.60
C GLU A 400 -8.64 17.04 -29.79
N PRO A 401 -9.48 17.12 -28.74
CA PRO A 401 -10.66 17.93 -28.82
C PRO A 401 -10.24 19.38 -29.00
N LYS A 402 -10.50 19.93 -30.19
CA LYS A 402 -10.49 21.36 -30.48
C LYS A 402 -11.56 22.03 -29.62
N ASN A 403 -11.22 22.36 -28.38
CA ASN A 403 -11.87 23.41 -27.59
C ASN A 403 -10.94 23.74 -26.43
N GLY A 404 -10.69 25.05 -26.26
CA GLY A 404 -9.70 25.59 -25.34
C GLY A 404 -9.82 25.04 -23.92
N ILE A 405 -8.65 24.97 -23.28
CA ILE A 405 -8.47 24.74 -21.85
C ILE A 405 -9.50 25.59 -21.08
N PRO A 406 -10.44 25.00 -20.33
CA PRO A 406 -11.15 25.74 -19.32
C PRO A 406 -10.15 25.99 -18.18
N ASP A 407 -9.84 27.26 -17.92
CA ASP A 407 -9.16 27.71 -16.71
C ASP A 407 -9.92 27.19 -15.47
N GLY A 408 -9.46 26.09 -14.88
CA GLY A 408 -10.20 25.47 -13.77
C GLY A 408 -9.54 24.28 -13.06
N CYS A 409 -8.32 23.87 -13.43
CA CYS A 409 -7.58 22.84 -12.68
C CYS A 409 -6.24 23.38 -12.19
N GLY A 410 -6.32 24.41 -11.36
CA GLY A 410 -5.25 24.73 -10.42
C GLY A 410 -5.18 23.61 -9.39
N PHE A 411 -4.14 22.78 -9.45
CA PHE A 411 -3.69 22.07 -8.26
C PHE A 411 -3.18 23.14 -7.28
N GLU A 412 -4.08 23.65 -6.43
CA GLU A 412 -3.70 24.37 -5.24
C GLU A 412 -2.83 23.43 -4.41
N PHE A 413 -1.51 23.69 -4.42
CA PHE A 413 -0.70 23.38 -3.25
C PHE A 413 -1.46 23.95 -2.05
N PRO A 414 -1.69 23.21 -0.96
CA PRO A 414 -2.44 23.79 0.14
C PRO A 414 -1.67 25.04 0.53
N ILE A 415 -2.34 26.19 0.50
CA ILE A 415 -1.80 27.46 0.99
C ILE A 415 -1.56 27.36 2.51
N ILE A 416 -2.04 26.27 3.13
CA ILE A 416 -1.95 25.92 4.56
C ILE A 416 -0.52 25.94 5.12
N PRO A 417 0.55 25.36 4.53
CA PRO A 417 1.90 25.45 5.08
C PRO A 417 2.47 26.87 4.98
N LEU A 418 2.13 27.63 3.93
CA LEU A 418 2.57 29.02 3.78
C LEU A 418 1.83 29.95 4.73
N ILE A 419 0.54 29.74 4.96
CA ILE A 419 -0.27 30.44 5.98
C ILE A 419 0.21 30.08 7.39
N LEU A 420 0.52 28.81 7.66
CA LEU A 420 1.10 28.38 8.95
C LEU A 420 2.47 29.00 9.18
N ILE A 421 3.33 29.06 8.15
CA ILE A 421 4.64 29.72 8.24
C ILE A 421 4.47 31.23 8.43
N ALA A 422 3.57 31.88 7.69
CA ALA A 422 3.29 33.31 7.83
C ALA A 422 2.68 33.66 9.20
N ASN A 423 1.79 32.82 9.73
CA ASN A 423 1.20 32.97 11.07
C ASN A 423 2.23 32.71 12.17
N LEU A 424 3.14 31.74 12.00
CA LEU A 424 4.24 31.49 12.94
C LEU A 424 5.26 32.63 12.93
N ILE A 425 5.58 33.20 11.76
CA ILE A 425 6.42 34.39 11.65
C ILE A 425 5.74 35.59 12.33
N SER A 426 4.44 35.80 12.09
CA SER A 426 3.67 36.87 12.73
C SER A 426 3.59 36.71 14.25
N LEU A 427 3.44 35.48 14.74
CA LEU A 427 3.43 35.17 16.17
C LEU A 427 4.79 35.43 16.84
N VAL A 428 5.90 35.14 16.14
CA VAL A 428 7.28 35.42 16.60
C VAL A 428 7.60 36.92 16.59
N TYR A 429 7.05 37.69 15.63
CA TYR A 429 7.19 39.15 15.63
C TYR A 429 6.31 39.80 16.71
N TRP A 430 5.10 39.26 16.95
CA TRP A 430 4.20 39.77 18.00
C TRP A 430 4.77 39.55 19.40
N THR A 431 5.36 38.39 19.70
CA THR A 431 6.00 38.12 21.01
C THR A 431 7.22 39.01 21.26
N ARG A 432 8.03 39.28 20.23
CA ARG A 432 9.15 40.25 20.35
C ARG A 432 8.69 41.69 20.59
N SER A 433 7.56 42.09 20.01
CA SER A 433 7.01 43.42 20.21
C SER A 433 6.39 43.58 21.60
N TYR A 434 5.82 42.51 22.17
CA TYR A 434 5.22 42.50 23.51
C TYR A 434 6.26 42.64 24.62
N GLU A 435 7.45 42.06 24.45
CA GLU A 435 8.60 42.19 25.36
C GLU A 435 9.22 43.60 25.37
N GLN A 436 9.07 44.39 24.29
CA GLN A 436 9.58 45.77 24.23
C GLN A 436 8.64 46.83 24.81
N THR A 437 7.35 46.52 24.97
CA THR A 437 6.36 47.44 25.56
C THR A 437 6.08 47.18 27.04
N SER A 438 6.72 46.18 27.63
CA SER A 438 6.55 45.79 29.04
C SER A 438 7.81 45.96 29.90
N SER A 439 8.80 46.71 29.41
CA SER A 439 9.99 47.15 30.16
C SER A 439 9.94 48.62 30.52
#